data_AF-A0A9E0MPD9-F1
#
_entry.id   AF-A0A9E0MPD9-F1
#
_cell.length_a   1.000
_cell.length_b   1.000
_cell.length_c   1.000
_cell.angle_alpha   90.00
_cell.angle_beta   90.00
_cell.angle_gamma   90.00
#
_symmetry.space_group_name_H-M   'P 1'
#
loop_
_entity.id
_entity.type
_entity.pdbx_description
1 polymer ?
#
loop_
_entity_poly.entity_id
_entity_poly.type
_entity_poly.pdbx_seq_one_letter_code
_entity_poly.pdbx_strand_id
1 'polypeptide(L)'
;MFAPGPQLAACLEVLYHATLQARSLGAAGQRDGWSIERSKQLTRLMDAVHNLPGLAAKWERCDEQLLRATLGEYDARYSGYLLATYDRVVATHSQ
;
A
#
# COMPACT_ATOMS: atom_id res chain seq x y z
N MET A 1 -17.08 11.54 -1.84
CA MET A 1 -16.27 12.30 -2.82
C MET A 1 -15.03 11.48 -3.08
N PHE A 2 -14.60 11.36 -4.34
CA PHE A 2 -13.32 10.71 -4.63
C PHE A 2 -12.17 11.53 -4.04
N ALA A 3 -11.05 10.86 -3.79
CA ALA A 3 -9.81 11.52 -3.42
C ALA A 3 -9.46 12.61 -4.44
N PRO A 4 -8.86 13.73 -4.00
CA PRO A 4 -8.31 14.70 -4.93
C PRO A 4 -7.28 14.04 -5.84
N GLY A 5 -7.09 14.58 -7.04
CA GLY A 5 -6.25 13.99 -8.09
C GLY A 5 -4.91 13.44 -7.60
N PRO A 6 -4.10 14.20 -6.83
CA PRO A 6 -2.81 13.74 -6.32
C PRO A 6 -2.93 12.51 -5.41
N GLN A 7 -3.85 12.53 -4.45
CA GLN A 7 -4.06 11.43 -3.51
C GLN A 7 -4.67 10.22 -4.20
N LEU A 8 -5.58 10.42 -5.17
CA LEU A 8 -6.12 9.33 -5.98
C LEU A 8 -5.00 8.62 -6.76
N ALA A 9 -4.15 9.40 -7.44
CA ALA A 9 -2.99 8.87 -8.16
C ALA A 9 -2.05 8.11 -7.21
N ALA A 10 -1.80 8.65 -6.02
CA ALA A 10 -0.96 8.01 -5.01
C ALA A 10 -1.55 6.69 -4.50
N CYS A 11 -2.85 6.64 -4.20
CA CYS A 11 -3.54 5.41 -3.81
C CYS A 11 -3.47 4.34 -4.90
N LEU A 12 -3.66 4.72 -6.16
CA LEU A 12 -3.59 3.79 -7.30
C LEU A 12 -2.18 3.24 -7.50
N GLU A 13 -1.16 4.09 -7.41
CA GLU A 13 0.25 3.68 -7.54
C GLU A 13 0.64 2.74 -6.39
N VAL A 14 0.25 3.03 -5.15
CA VAL A 14 0.50 2.14 -4.00
C VAL A 14 -0.17 0.78 -4.20
N LEU A 15 -1.43 0.75 -4.65
CA LEU A 15 -2.13 -0.49 -4.96
C LEU A 15 -1.44 -1.30 -6.07
N TYR A 16 -0.93 -0.63 -7.10
CA TYR A 16 -0.18 -1.27 -8.16
C TYR A 16 1.07 -1.99 -7.63
N HIS A 17 1.92 -1.27 -6.87
CA HIS A 17 3.14 -1.86 -6.30
C HIS A 17 2.85 -2.96 -5.29
N ALA A 18 1.85 -2.77 -4.41
CA ALA A 18 1.44 -3.79 -3.47
C ALA A 18 0.92 -5.06 -4.16
N THR A 19 0.20 -4.92 -5.28
CA THR A 19 -0.26 -6.06 -6.08
C THR A 19 0.91 -6.83 -6.68
N LEU A 20 1.92 -6.14 -7.23
CA LEU A 20 3.12 -6.77 -7.74
C LEU A 20 3.89 -7.51 -6.64
N GLN A 21 4.03 -6.88 -5.47
CA GLN A 21 4.71 -7.49 -4.33
C GLN A 21 3.97 -8.71 -3.79
N ALA A 22 2.64 -8.63 -3.66
CA ALA A 22 1.80 -9.76 -3.26
C ALA A 22 1.94 -10.93 -4.24
N ARG A 23 1.92 -10.65 -5.55
CA ARG A 23 2.15 -11.66 -6.59
C ARG A 23 3.53 -12.31 -6.47
N SER A 24 4.57 -11.51 -6.24
CA SER A 24 5.94 -12.00 -6.07
C SER A 24 6.07 -12.92 -4.85
N LEU A 25 5.53 -12.51 -3.70
CA LEU A 25 5.45 -13.32 -2.48
C LEU A 25 4.70 -14.63 -2.72
N GLY A 26 3.55 -14.55 -3.40
CA GLY A 26 2.75 -15.71 -3.78
C GLY A 26 3.52 -16.72 -4.64
N ALA A 27 4.20 -16.24 -5.67
CA ALA A 27 4.99 -17.08 -6.56
C ALA A 27 6.19 -17.73 -5.84
N ALA A 28 6.86 -17.00 -4.94
CA ALA A 28 7.92 -17.55 -4.11
C ALA A 28 7.39 -18.63 -3.14
N GLY A 29 6.24 -18.38 -2.51
CA GLY A 29 5.58 -19.36 -1.63
C GLY A 29 5.15 -20.63 -2.38
N GLN A 30 4.72 -20.50 -3.64
CA GLN A 30 4.38 -21.66 -4.47
C GLN A 30 5.62 -22.50 -4.84
N ARG A 31 6.77 -21.88 -5.11
CA ARG A 31 8.00 -22.58 -5.51
C ARG A 31 8.72 -23.22 -4.33
N ASP A 32 8.87 -22.46 -3.23
CA ASP A 32 9.77 -22.84 -2.13
C ASP A 32 9.01 -23.31 -0.88
N GLY A 33 7.67 -23.26 -0.90
CA GLY A 33 6.83 -23.40 0.27
C GLY A 33 6.65 -22.10 1.06
N TRP A 34 5.62 -22.07 1.91
CA TRP A 34 5.32 -20.92 2.77
C TRP A 34 6.02 -21.03 4.12
N SER A 35 6.92 -20.08 4.38
CA SER A 35 7.38 -19.83 5.75
C SER A 35 6.38 -18.96 6.49
N ILE A 36 6.33 -19.10 7.82
CA ILE A 36 5.52 -18.26 8.71
C ILE A 36 5.80 -16.77 8.45
N GLU A 37 7.05 -16.41 8.21
CA GLU A 37 7.43 -15.00 8.01
C GLU A 37 6.93 -14.43 6.68
N ARG A 38 6.98 -15.22 5.60
CA ARG A 38 6.39 -14.80 4.31
C ARG A 38 4.87 -14.65 4.41
N SER A 39 4.20 -15.54 5.14
CA SER A 39 2.76 -15.41 5.41
C SER A 39 2.44 -14.14 6.19
N LYS A 40 3.20 -13.83 7.25
CA LYS A 40 3.05 -12.58 8.01
C LYS A 40 3.30 -11.34 7.15
N GLN A 41 4.30 -11.37 6.29
CA GLN A 41 4.58 -10.27 5.37
C GLN A 41 3.42 -10.03 4.41
N LEU A 42 2.86 -11.10 3.82
CA LEU A 42 1.71 -10.99 2.92
C LEU A 42 0.48 -10.45 3.66
N THR A 43 0.18 -10.97 4.85
CA THR A 43 -0.94 -10.47 5.67
C THR A 43 -0.77 -8.97 5.96
N ARG A 44 0.41 -8.55 6.41
CA ARG A 44 0.68 -7.13 6.70
C ARG A 44 0.63 -6.24 5.47
N LEU A 45 1.06 -6.75 4.32
CA LEU A 45 0.92 -6.04 3.04
C LEU A 45 -0.55 -5.80 2.71
N MET A 46 -1.39 -6.82 2.87
CA MET A 46 -2.84 -6.70 2.65
C MET A 46 -3.50 -5.78 3.69
N ASP A 47 -3.11 -5.87 4.97
CA ASP A 47 -3.58 -4.96 6.02
C ASP A 47 -3.27 -3.51 5.67
N ALA A 48 -2.10 -3.23 5.10
CA ALA A 48 -1.70 -1.89 4.71
C ALA A 48 -2.51 -1.30 3.56
N VAL A 49 -2.98 -2.13 2.62
CA VAL A 49 -3.57 -1.63 1.36
C VAL A 49 -5.05 -1.96 1.15
N HIS A 50 -5.65 -2.88 1.90
CA HIS A 50 -7.03 -3.33 1.66
C HIS A 50 -8.07 -2.21 1.73
N ASN A 51 -7.82 -1.18 2.55
CA ASN A 51 -8.72 -0.04 2.71
C ASN A 51 -8.54 1.03 1.63
N LEU A 52 -7.42 1.04 0.90
CA LEU A 52 -7.12 2.09 -0.08
C LEU A 52 -8.24 2.33 -1.10
N PRO A 53 -8.86 1.30 -1.73
CA PRO A 53 -9.96 1.54 -2.67
C PRO A 53 -11.16 2.23 -2.01
N GLY A 54 -11.50 1.83 -0.78
CA GLY A 54 -12.60 2.39 -0.03
C GLY A 54 -12.34 3.83 0.40
N LEU A 55 -11.13 4.11 0.89
CA LEU A 55 -10.68 5.45 1.27
C LEU A 55 -10.63 6.38 0.06
N ALA A 56 -10.07 5.91 -1.07
CA ALA A 56 -10.00 6.68 -2.31
C ALA A 56 -11.39 7.02 -2.88
N ALA A 57 -12.39 6.15 -2.71
CA ALA A 57 -13.77 6.40 -3.16
C ALA A 57 -14.58 7.30 -2.20
N LYS A 58 -14.19 7.37 -0.92
CA LYS A 58 -14.90 8.08 0.16
C LYS A 58 -13.94 8.95 0.95
N TRP A 59 -13.23 9.84 0.25
CA TRP A 59 -12.10 10.58 0.80
C TRP A 59 -12.46 11.49 1.96
N GLU A 60 -13.71 11.97 2.03
CA GLU A 60 -14.21 12.75 3.15
C GLU A 60 -14.18 12.00 4.50
N ARG A 61 -14.06 10.66 4.47
CA ARG A 61 -13.91 9.81 5.65
C ARG A 61 -12.48 9.30 5.83
N CYS A 62 -11.57 9.71 4.96
CA CYS A 62 -10.18 9.29 5.00
C CYS A 62 -9.43 10.03 6.10
N ASP A 63 -8.90 9.29 7.05
CA ASP A 63 -7.83 9.78 7.91
C ASP A 63 -6.51 9.54 7.18
N GLU A 64 -6.03 10.57 6.48
CA GLU A 64 -4.81 10.48 5.68
C GLU A 64 -3.57 10.22 6.58
N GLN A 65 -3.57 10.72 7.82
CA GLN A 65 -2.48 10.47 8.75
C GLN A 65 -2.43 8.99 9.16
N LEU A 66 -3.59 8.38 9.45
CA LEU A 66 -3.68 6.96 9.74
C LEU A 66 -3.29 6.11 8.52
N LEU A 67 -3.72 6.50 7.31
CA LEU A 67 -3.30 5.84 6.08
C LEU A 67 -1.77 5.85 5.96
N ARG A 68 -1.15 7.02 6.07
CA ARG A 68 0.31 7.18 5.98
C ARG A 68 1.02 6.36 7.07
N ALA A 69 0.51 6.34 8.30
CA ALA A 69 1.04 5.54 9.39
C ALA A 69 1.01 4.04 9.04
N THR A 70 -0.11 3.54 8.52
CA THR A 70 -0.27 2.12 8.17
C THR A 70 0.69 1.70 7.06
N LEU A 71 0.86 2.55 6.03
CA LEU A 71 1.85 2.31 4.97
C LEU A 71 3.29 2.33 5.52
N GLY A 72 3.60 3.30 6.40
CA GLY A 72 4.92 3.43 7.02
C GLY A 72 5.29 2.27 7.94
N GLU A 73 4.32 1.72 8.68
CA GLU A 73 4.52 0.53 9.52
C GLU A 73 4.93 -0.69 8.69
N TYR A 74 4.33 -0.86 7.51
CA TYR A 74 4.73 -1.92 6.59
C TYR A 74 6.16 -1.71 6.10
N ASP A 75 6.47 -0.50 5.64
CA ASP A 75 7.78 -0.15 5.09
C ASP A 75 8.90 -0.35 6.13
N ALA A 76 8.68 0.09 7.37
CA ALA A 76 9.65 -0.04 8.45
C ALA A 76 9.95 -1.52 8.80
N ARG A 77 8.97 -2.41 8.65
CA ARG A 77 9.11 -3.81 9.05
C ARG A 77 9.72 -4.70 7.97
N TYR A 78 9.43 -4.41 6.71
CA TYR A 78 9.81 -5.28 5.58
C TYR A 78 10.68 -4.58 4.54
N SER A 79 11.26 -3.43 4.91
CA SER A 79 12.03 -2.55 4.00
C SER A 79 11.24 -2.26 2.71
N GLY A 80 9.94 -2.00 2.87
CA GLY A 80 9.01 -1.66 1.79
C GLY A 80 9.19 -0.21 1.31
N TYR A 81 8.34 0.20 0.37
CA TYR A 81 8.36 1.54 -0.21
C TYR A 81 6.95 2.08 -0.50
N LEU A 82 5.92 1.61 0.20
CA LEU A 82 4.53 2.02 -0.01
C LEU A 82 4.28 3.47 0.41
N LEU A 83 4.72 3.89 1.60
CA LEU A 83 4.57 5.27 2.06
C LEU A 83 5.44 6.22 1.22
N ALA A 84 6.68 5.81 0.94
CA ALA A 84 7.57 6.58 0.07
C ALA A 84 6.97 6.77 -1.34
N THR A 85 6.29 5.75 -1.87
CA THR A 85 5.54 5.84 -3.13
C THR A 85 4.39 6.81 -3.03
N TYR A 86 3.59 6.72 -1.96
CA TYR A 86 2.48 7.63 -1.74
C TYR A 86 2.94 9.09 -1.73
N ASP A 87 3.92 9.41 -0.89
CA ASP A 87 4.44 10.77 -0.70
C ASP A 87 5.03 11.36 -1.97
N ARG A 88 5.82 10.55 -2.69
CA ARG A 88 6.40 10.96 -3.97
C ARG A 88 5.31 11.31 -4.98
N VAL A 89 4.28 10.48 -5.11
CA VAL A 89 3.23 10.67 -6.11
C VAL A 89 2.37 11.90 -5.78
N VAL A 90 2.01 12.09 -4.50
CA VAL A 90 1.31 13.30 -4.06
C VAL A 90 2.13 14.53 -4.41
N ALA A 91 3.42 14.57 -4.05
CA ALA A 91 4.30 15.70 -4.33
C ALA A 91 4.42 16.01 -5.84
N THR A 92 4.50 14.99 -6.70
CA THR A 92 4.60 15.16 -8.15
C THR A 92 3.32 15.75 -8.77
N HIS A 93 2.15 15.39 -8.27
CA HIS A 93 0.86 15.80 -8.86
C HIS A 93 0.27 17.08 -8.21
N SER A 94 0.90 17.59 -7.15
CA SER A 94 0.53 18.85 -6.51
C SER A 94 1.25 20.08 -7.10
N GLN A 95 2.16 19.87 -8.07
CA GLN A 95 2.84 20.92 -8.83
C GLN A 95 2.04 21.28 -10.08
#